data_AF-A0A8J5Y0Z0-F1
#
_entry.id   AF-A0A8J5Y0Z0-F1
#
_cell.length_a   1.000
_cell.length_b   1.000
_cell.length_c   1.000
_cell.angle_alpha   90.00
_cell.angle_beta   90.00
_cell.angle_gamma   90.00
#
_symmetry.space_group_name_H-M   'P 1'
#
loop_
_entity.id
_entity.type
_entity.pdbx_description
1 polymer ?
#
loop_
_entity_poly.entity_id
_entity_poly.type
_entity_poly.pdbx_seq_one_letter_code
_entity_poly.pdbx_strand_id
1 'polypeptide(L)'
;MILCPCKKCGNIYWHFCEVVYEHLIVDGFIRGYKKWIFHGECTSSGTSSTINPTYPDTDYHQYVRQDDMEDMLRDAFNMRSHGEQSFPPNFIISEDCNIGGNVFCETGTSAPNEEPNEEAAKFYNLLNEMNEKLYEGSKYSKLSFCIRLFPLKCLGGWTGNSFTMLLEFLREMFSFAKIPQSCQDMKRLIKDLGLGNTEDVNTDESGAQLRKKPVKVLRYFPLIPRLQRLFMSSKTAESMRWHNDQRTDDGLLRHPADSLAWKSFDSKFLSFASDPQNVRLGLAADGFNPFKIMSTSYSTWLPLIEELKQLWSGVETYDVLRKENFNLRVVLLWTINDFPAYANLSGWSTKGRYACPCCAAQTCSKWLYNGKKFSYMGHRRWLDGNHKFRFQRTLFDGTEEYRGAPEQTAGSEILFDINFSYGKMNQPPITQTRRRSRDESDEEDDPNEVELWKKRSIFFFELPYWEHNILRHNLDVMHIEKNVYENIIGTILNVDGKSKDNLQSRLDLVDMRIRRDLHPQVLPNGKYRLPPSIFSMSKKEKEVFCMVLKDIKVPDAYASNIS
;
A
#
# COMPACT_ATOMS: atom_id res chain seq x y z
N MET A 1 -16.96 -7.22 22.42
CA MET A 1 -17.85 -6.21 23.03
C MET A 1 -17.06 -5.46 24.10
N ILE A 2 -17.29 -4.16 24.28
CA ILE A 2 -16.62 -3.31 25.27
C ILE A 2 -17.64 -2.45 26.03
N LEU A 3 -17.32 -2.04 27.26
CA LEU A 3 -18.16 -1.11 28.04
C LEU A 3 -18.11 0.27 27.39
N CYS A 4 -19.27 0.83 27.02
CA CYS A 4 -19.28 2.10 26.28
C CYS A 4 -18.99 3.30 27.21
N PRO A 5 -17.90 4.07 26.99
CA PRO A 5 -17.55 5.22 27.83
C PRO A 5 -18.28 6.51 27.42
N CYS A 6 -19.29 6.42 26.54
CA CYS A 6 -20.02 7.61 26.11
C CYS A 6 -20.81 8.20 27.29
N LYS A 7 -21.15 9.48 27.20
CA LYS A 7 -21.87 10.21 28.25
C LYS A 7 -23.19 9.54 28.66
N LYS A 8 -23.86 8.83 27.75
CA LYS A 8 -25.12 8.13 28.03
C LYS A 8 -24.93 6.74 28.63
N CYS A 9 -23.97 5.98 28.13
CA CYS A 9 -23.74 4.60 28.58
C CYS A 9 -22.91 4.54 29.85
N GLY A 10 -22.04 5.52 30.11
CA GLY A 10 -21.36 5.74 31.39
C GLY A 10 -20.49 4.58 31.86
N ASN A 11 -19.92 3.76 30.95
CA ASN A 11 -19.23 2.50 31.27
C ASN A 11 -20.12 1.44 31.95
N ILE A 12 -21.43 1.46 31.69
CA ILE A 12 -22.40 0.50 32.27
C ILE A 12 -22.83 -0.55 31.24
N TYR A 13 -23.04 -0.14 29.99
CA TYR A 13 -23.58 -1.01 28.95
C TYR A 13 -22.48 -1.53 28.02
N TRP A 14 -22.51 -2.85 27.80
CA TRP A 14 -21.66 -3.52 26.83
C TRP A 14 -22.22 -3.39 25.42
N HIS A 15 -21.39 -2.95 24.49
CA HIS A 15 -21.75 -2.81 23.08
C HIS A 15 -20.63 -3.34 22.18
N PHE A 16 -20.94 -3.62 20.92
CA PHE A 16 -19.93 -3.91 19.90
C PHE A 16 -19.11 -2.65 19.60
N CYS A 17 -17.87 -2.82 19.12
CA CYS A 17 -16.92 -1.72 18.93
C CYS A 17 -17.47 -0.64 17.99
N GLU A 18 -18.22 -1.04 16.96
CA GLU A 18 -18.85 -0.17 15.97
C GLU A 18 -19.92 0.72 16.62
N VAL A 19 -20.71 0.14 17.53
CA VAL A 19 -21.76 0.84 18.27
C VAL A 19 -21.14 1.79 19.30
N VAL A 20 -20.06 1.37 19.97
CA VAL A 20 -19.32 2.26 20.88
C VAL A 20 -18.71 3.42 20.13
N TYR A 21 -18.13 3.19 18.95
CA TYR A 21 -17.61 4.24 18.08
C TYR A 21 -18.69 5.27 17.71
N GLU A 22 -19.87 4.81 17.27
CA GLU A 22 -21.00 5.71 16.98
C GLU A 22 -21.42 6.52 18.21
N HIS A 23 -21.57 5.85 19.37
CA HIS A 23 -21.91 6.52 20.62
C HIS A 23 -20.88 7.57 21.04
N LEU A 24 -19.59 7.33 20.82
CA LEU A 24 -18.54 8.30 21.17
C LEU A 24 -18.52 9.50 20.21
N ILE A 25 -18.86 9.30 18.93
CA ILE A 25 -19.05 10.41 17.99
C ILE A 25 -20.28 11.25 18.37
N VAL A 26 -21.40 10.60 18.68
CA VAL A 26 -22.70 11.27 18.87
C VAL A 26 -22.82 11.91 20.26
N ASP A 27 -22.44 11.19 21.31
CA ASP A 27 -22.69 11.58 22.70
C ASP A 27 -21.44 12.08 23.42
N GLY A 28 -20.26 11.88 22.83
CA GLY A 28 -18.97 12.22 23.41
C GLY A 28 -18.59 11.35 24.61
N PHE A 29 -17.32 11.44 25.00
CA PHE A 29 -16.81 10.75 26.19
C PHE A 29 -17.39 11.32 27.49
N ILE A 30 -17.59 10.45 28.48
CA ILE A 30 -17.89 10.88 29.85
C ILE A 30 -16.76 11.77 30.39
N ARG A 31 -17.12 12.93 30.95
CA ARG A 31 -16.14 13.88 31.49
C ARG A 31 -15.48 13.32 32.74
N GLY A 32 -14.15 13.41 32.81
CA GLY A 32 -13.36 13.01 33.99
C GLY A 32 -12.85 11.57 33.97
N TYR A 33 -13.27 10.74 33.00
CA TYR A 33 -12.71 9.41 32.78
C TYR A 33 -11.35 9.51 32.08
N LYS A 34 -10.33 9.92 32.86
CA LYS A 34 -8.96 10.10 32.40
C LYS A 34 -8.08 8.86 32.60
N LYS A 35 -8.52 7.94 33.46
CA LYS A 35 -7.90 6.63 33.69
C LYS A 35 -8.85 5.56 33.19
N TRP A 36 -8.38 4.72 32.28
CA TRP A 36 -9.14 3.72 31.54
C TRP A 36 -9.37 2.45 32.37
N ILE A 37 -9.86 2.61 33.60
CA ILE A 37 -10.00 1.51 34.57
C ILE A 37 -10.95 0.39 34.12
N PHE A 38 -11.97 0.71 33.31
CA PHE A 38 -12.87 -0.29 32.71
C PHE A 38 -12.30 -0.90 31.41
N HIS A 39 -11.12 -0.46 30.99
CA HIS A 39 -10.49 -0.77 29.70
C HIS A 39 -8.97 -1.05 29.86
N GLY A 40 -8.56 -1.52 31.05
CA GLY A 40 -7.22 -2.10 31.27
C GLY A 40 -6.18 -1.22 31.98
N GLU A 41 -6.45 0.05 32.30
CA GLU A 41 -5.49 0.87 33.06
C GLU A 41 -5.58 0.58 34.57
N CYS A 42 -4.50 0.05 35.15
CA CYS A 42 -4.41 -0.24 36.58
C CYS A 42 -4.32 1.03 37.44
N THR A 43 -5.03 1.04 38.57
CA THR A 43 -4.88 2.05 39.62
C THR A 43 -3.60 1.79 40.40
N SER A 44 -2.54 2.52 40.09
CA SER A 44 -1.26 2.43 40.80
C SER A 44 -1.43 2.70 42.31
N SER A 45 -1.14 1.68 43.12
CA SER A 45 -0.65 1.85 44.49
C SER A 45 0.87 1.69 44.44
N GLY A 46 1.57 2.65 45.03
CA GLY A 46 2.97 2.92 44.73
C GLY A 46 3.95 1.93 45.33
N THR A 47 5.06 1.75 44.62
CA THR A 47 6.41 1.75 45.19
C THR A 47 7.38 2.16 44.08
N SER A 48 8.08 3.27 44.32
CA SER A 48 9.19 3.74 43.50
C SER A 48 10.36 2.77 43.58
N SER A 49 10.91 2.41 42.42
CA SER A 49 12.35 2.13 42.32
C SER A 49 12.82 2.62 40.95
N THR A 50 13.36 3.84 41.00
CA THR A 50 14.25 4.46 40.02
C THR A 50 15.37 3.52 39.60
N ILE A 51 15.43 3.19 38.31
CA ILE A 51 16.68 2.89 37.62
C ILE A 51 16.65 3.67 36.30
N ASN A 52 17.29 4.83 36.31
CA ASN A 52 17.70 5.53 35.09
C ASN A 52 18.97 4.85 34.58
N PRO A 53 19.06 4.39 33.33
CA PRO A 53 20.33 4.25 32.64
C PRO A 53 20.62 5.59 31.97
N THR A 54 21.50 6.36 32.59
CA THR A 54 22.19 7.49 31.98
C THR A 54 23.08 6.97 30.85
N TYR A 55 22.94 7.47 29.63
CA TYR A 55 24.00 7.40 28.61
C TYR A 55 24.20 8.77 27.95
N PRO A 56 25.46 9.11 27.61
CA PRO A 56 25.95 10.47 27.48
C PRO A 56 25.66 11.10 26.11
N ASP A 57 25.64 12.43 26.10
CA ASP A 57 25.69 13.29 24.92
C ASP A 57 26.90 12.92 24.02
N THR A 58 26.64 12.43 22.81
CA THR A 58 27.58 12.55 21.69
C THR A 58 26.85 12.65 20.36
N ASP A 59 27.00 13.84 19.78
CA ASP A 59 27.12 14.23 18.38
C ASP A 59 26.03 13.86 17.34
N TYR A 60 25.38 14.91 16.89
CA TYR A 60 24.15 14.96 16.10
C TYR A 60 24.49 15.02 14.58
N HIS A 61 25.24 14.07 14.02
CA HIS A 61 25.50 14.08 12.56
C HIS A 61 25.88 12.72 11.96
N GLN A 62 25.00 11.70 12.03
CA GLN A 62 25.16 10.51 11.16
C GLN A 62 23.88 9.66 10.93
N TYR A 63 22.78 10.27 10.49
CA TYR A 63 21.69 9.50 9.84
C TYR A 63 21.80 9.66 8.32
N VAL A 64 22.71 8.90 7.72
CA VAL A 64 22.76 8.69 6.27
C VAL A 64 22.59 7.19 6.00
N ARG A 65 21.40 6.84 5.51
CA ARG A 65 21.12 5.67 4.63
C ARG A 65 21.49 4.30 5.19
N GLN A 66 20.76 3.81 6.20
CA GLN A 66 20.80 2.40 6.58
C GLN A 66 19.66 1.63 5.87
N ASP A 67 20.04 0.94 4.79
CA ASP A 67 19.57 -0.38 4.32
C ASP A 67 18.07 -0.71 4.09
N ASP A 68 17.39 -0.03 3.16
CA ASP A 68 16.12 -0.55 2.55
C ASP A 68 16.33 -1.80 1.67
N MET A 69 17.57 -2.09 1.24
CA MET A 69 17.88 -3.23 0.38
C MET A 69 18.08 -4.53 1.16
N GLU A 70 18.61 -4.48 2.38
CA GLU A 70 18.85 -5.68 3.19
C GLU A 70 17.52 -6.32 3.60
N ASP A 71 16.52 -5.51 3.97
CA ASP A 71 15.17 -5.98 4.30
C ASP A 71 14.44 -6.54 3.07
N MET A 72 14.55 -5.88 1.91
CA MET A 72 14.00 -6.39 0.65
C MET A 72 14.59 -7.77 0.25
N LEU A 73 15.85 -8.03 0.61
CA LEU A 73 16.53 -9.30 0.33
C LEU A 73 16.20 -10.39 1.34
N ARG A 74 16.05 -10.01 2.62
CA ARG A 74 15.54 -10.89 3.68
C ARG A 74 14.13 -11.36 3.35
N ASP A 75 13.30 -10.48 2.80
CA ASP A 75 11.96 -10.81 2.30
C ASP A 75 11.98 -11.62 1.00
N ALA A 76 12.90 -11.32 0.07
CA ALA A 76 12.99 -12.02 -1.22
C ALA A 76 13.55 -13.45 -1.12
N PHE A 77 14.38 -13.76 -0.12
CA PHE A 77 15.06 -15.06 0.04
C PHE A 77 14.81 -15.74 1.40
N ASN A 78 13.98 -15.16 2.25
CA ASN A 78 13.57 -15.70 3.56
C ASN A 78 14.74 -16.08 4.49
N MET A 79 15.81 -15.26 4.48
CA MET A 79 16.99 -15.46 5.33
C MET A 79 16.74 -14.98 6.76
N ARG A 80 16.11 -15.83 7.56
CA ARG A 80 16.05 -15.64 9.02
C ARG A 80 17.24 -16.34 9.67
N SER A 81 18.06 -15.58 10.40
CA SER A 81 19.09 -16.12 11.28
C SER A 81 18.44 -17.09 12.27
N HIS A 82 19.07 -18.24 12.51
CA HIS A 82 18.70 -19.11 13.64
C HIS A 82 18.78 -18.27 14.93
N GLY A 83 17.63 -17.97 15.55
CA GLY A 83 17.57 -17.33 16.87
C GLY A 83 16.62 -16.14 17.04
N GLU A 84 16.09 -15.53 15.97
CA GLU A 84 15.17 -14.39 16.11
C GLU A 84 13.74 -14.77 15.72
N GLN A 85 12.95 -15.12 16.73
CA GLN A 85 11.48 -15.05 16.65
C GLN A 85 11.06 -13.58 16.82
N SER A 86 11.15 -12.80 15.75
CA SER A 86 10.41 -11.55 15.64
C SER A 86 9.32 -11.73 14.58
N PHE A 87 8.14 -12.12 15.03
CA PHE A 87 6.91 -11.69 14.36
C PHE A 87 6.89 -10.15 14.35
N PRO A 88 6.22 -9.49 13.39
CA PRO A 88 5.85 -8.10 13.61
C PRO A 88 5.15 -8.01 14.97
N PRO A 89 5.55 -7.10 15.87
CA PRO A 89 4.75 -6.85 17.06
C PRO A 89 3.39 -6.43 16.51
N ASN A 90 2.34 -7.20 16.81
CA ASN A 90 0.92 -6.81 16.96
C ASN A 90 -0.02 -8.01 16.99
N PHE A 91 0.39 -9.05 17.73
CA PHE A 91 -0.54 -10.02 18.27
C PHE A 91 -0.68 -9.73 19.76
N ILE A 92 -1.75 -9.04 20.16
CA ILE A 92 -2.18 -9.10 21.55
C ILE A 92 -2.77 -10.49 21.73
N ILE A 93 -1.96 -11.37 22.33
CA ILE A 93 -2.48 -12.50 23.10
C ILE A 93 -3.25 -11.85 24.26
N SER A 94 -4.59 -11.85 24.19
CA SER A 94 -5.35 -11.63 25.41
C SER A 94 -5.16 -12.86 26.28
N GLU A 95 -4.46 -12.69 27.40
CA GLU A 95 -4.32 -13.67 28.47
C GLU A 95 -5.70 -14.05 28.97
N ASP A 96 -6.22 -15.19 28.49
CA ASP A 96 -7.18 -16.05 29.18
C ASP A 96 -7.10 -17.45 28.57
N CYS A 97 -5.90 -18.03 28.56
CA CYS A 97 -5.69 -19.46 28.33
C CYS A 97 -4.52 -19.94 29.17
N ASN A 98 -4.78 -20.15 30.46
CA ASN A 98 -3.90 -20.91 31.33
C ASN A 98 -4.07 -22.40 31.02
N ILE A 99 -3.34 -22.92 30.02
CA ILE A 99 -2.85 -24.30 30.04
C ILE A 99 -1.38 -24.25 29.62
N GLY A 100 -0.53 -24.03 30.63
CA GLY A 100 0.88 -24.41 30.55
C GLY A 100 1.01 -25.91 30.34
N GLY A 101 1.91 -26.28 29.46
CA GLY A 101 2.20 -27.68 29.15
C GLY A 101 3.26 -27.77 28.08
N ASN A 102 4.49 -27.39 28.43
CA ASN A 102 5.69 -27.84 27.74
C ASN A 102 5.59 -29.35 27.48
N VAL A 103 5.41 -29.72 26.22
CA VAL A 103 5.87 -31.01 25.72
C VAL A 103 6.87 -30.68 24.63
N PHE A 104 8.13 -30.76 25.04
CA PHE A 104 9.24 -31.10 24.15
C PHE A 104 8.77 -32.21 23.20
N CYS A 105 8.73 -31.92 21.89
CA CYS A 105 8.95 -32.95 20.89
C CYS A 105 10.36 -32.73 20.31
N GLU A 106 11.35 -33.18 21.07
CA GLU A 106 12.50 -33.84 20.44
C GLU A 106 11.96 -35.07 19.69
N THR A 107 11.60 -34.86 18.43
CA THR A 107 11.59 -35.90 17.40
C THR A 107 12.36 -35.26 16.25
N GLY A 108 13.67 -35.49 16.10
CA GLY A 108 14.28 -36.81 16.23
C GLY A 108 13.72 -37.77 15.17
N THR A 109 13.15 -37.25 14.09
CA THR A 109 12.88 -38.01 12.87
C THR A 109 13.46 -37.22 11.72
N SER A 110 14.68 -37.62 11.34
CA SER A 110 15.26 -37.35 10.04
C SER A 110 14.19 -37.52 8.97
N ALA A 111 13.75 -36.41 8.36
CA ALA A 111 13.10 -36.48 7.07
C ALA A 111 14.01 -37.30 6.15
N PRO A 112 13.50 -38.25 5.35
CA PRO A 112 14.35 -38.99 4.43
C PRO A 112 15.04 -37.99 3.51
N ASN A 113 16.38 -37.98 3.56
CA ASN A 113 17.23 -37.32 2.59
C ASN A 113 16.92 -37.92 1.21
N GLU A 114 16.12 -37.24 0.40
CA GLU A 114 16.00 -37.53 -1.03
C GLU A 114 15.97 -36.25 -1.83
N GLU A 115 16.71 -36.30 -2.94
CA GLU A 115 17.27 -35.16 -3.63
C GLU A 115 16.18 -34.26 -4.27
N PRO A 116 16.36 -32.93 -4.21
CA PRO A 116 15.52 -32.01 -4.97
C PRO A 116 15.55 -32.37 -6.47
N ASN A 117 14.49 -32.06 -7.21
CA ASN A 117 14.52 -32.21 -8.68
C ASN A 117 15.73 -31.43 -9.26
N GLU A 118 16.21 -31.80 -10.44
CA GLU A 118 17.51 -31.32 -10.96
C GLU A 118 17.62 -29.78 -10.96
N GLU A 119 16.52 -29.07 -11.23
CA GLU A 119 16.46 -27.60 -11.21
C GLU A 119 16.48 -27.01 -9.80
N ALA A 120 15.70 -27.57 -8.86
CA ALA A 120 15.72 -27.17 -7.46
C ALA A 120 17.08 -27.48 -6.82
N ALA A 121 17.70 -28.61 -7.17
CA ALA A 121 19.02 -29.00 -6.68
C ALA A 121 20.10 -28.03 -7.16
N LYS A 122 20.07 -27.67 -8.45
CA LYS A 122 20.95 -26.62 -9.01
C LYS A 122 20.76 -25.30 -8.28
N PHE A 123 19.52 -24.88 -8.02
CA PHE A 123 19.23 -23.63 -7.32
C PHE A 123 19.66 -23.66 -5.85
N TYR A 124 19.36 -24.71 -5.09
CA TYR A 124 19.76 -24.82 -3.68
C TYR A 124 21.27 -24.91 -3.51
N ASN A 125 21.94 -25.64 -4.41
CA ASN A 125 23.41 -25.68 -4.43
C ASN A 125 24.00 -24.29 -4.67
N LEU A 126 23.45 -23.55 -5.64
CA LEU A 126 23.84 -22.16 -5.89
C LEU A 126 23.57 -21.26 -4.68
N LEU A 127 22.37 -21.34 -4.08
CA LEU A 127 21.99 -20.52 -2.93
C LEU A 127 22.90 -20.80 -1.72
N ASN A 128 23.21 -22.07 -1.47
CA ASN A 128 24.12 -22.47 -0.42
C ASN A 128 25.53 -21.93 -0.67
N GLU A 129 26.05 -22.05 -1.90
CA GLU A 129 27.35 -21.49 -2.29
C GLU A 129 27.40 -19.96 -2.11
N MET A 130 26.30 -19.27 -2.43
CA MET A 130 26.21 -17.82 -2.27
C MET A 130 26.03 -17.39 -0.81
N ASN A 131 25.47 -18.24 0.05
CA ASN A 131 25.34 -18.00 1.48
C ASN A 131 26.61 -18.28 2.27
N GLU A 132 27.61 -18.91 1.66
CA GLU A 132 28.91 -19.07 2.29
C GLU A 132 29.49 -17.71 2.68
N LYS A 133 30.09 -17.65 3.88
CA LYS A 133 30.82 -16.46 4.32
C LYS A 133 31.90 -16.13 3.29
N LEU A 134 32.08 -14.84 3.04
CA LEU A 134 33.09 -14.36 2.11
C LEU A 134 34.48 -14.85 2.51
N TYR A 135 34.74 -14.95 3.81
CA TYR A 135 35.88 -15.62 4.42
C TYR A 135 35.55 -15.98 5.87
N GLU A 136 36.38 -16.79 6.52
CA GLU A 136 36.16 -17.19 7.92
C GLU A 136 36.16 -15.98 8.87
N GLY A 137 35.12 -15.86 9.70
CA GLY A 137 34.91 -14.69 10.56
C GLY A 137 34.32 -13.45 9.87
N SER A 138 34.06 -13.50 8.55
CA SER A 138 33.42 -12.39 7.84
C SER A 138 32.00 -12.12 8.32
N LYS A 139 31.64 -10.83 8.36
CA LYS A 139 30.26 -10.35 8.56
C LYS A 139 29.40 -10.49 7.29
N TYR A 140 30.02 -10.72 6.13
CA TYR A 140 29.35 -10.75 4.83
C TYR A 140 29.44 -12.15 4.20
N SER A 141 28.34 -12.62 3.63
CA SER A 141 28.32 -13.74 2.68
C SER A 141 28.74 -13.31 1.26
N LYS A 142 29.08 -14.27 0.40
CA LYS A 142 29.33 -14.02 -1.03
C LYS A 142 28.14 -13.29 -1.68
N LEU A 143 26.91 -13.63 -1.29
CA LEU A 143 25.68 -12.98 -1.72
C LEU A 143 25.60 -11.50 -1.30
N SER A 144 25.73 -11.24 0.01
CA SER A 144 25.65 -9.88 0.54
C SER A 144 26.76 -8.97 -0.02
N PHE A 145 27.95 -9.53 -0.29
CA PHE A 145 29.02 -8.82 -0.98
C PHE A 145 28.63 -8.42 -2.40
N CYS A 146 28.09 -9.36 -3.20
CA CYS A 146 27.64 -9.08 -4.56
C CYS A 146 26.53 -8.02 -4.59
N ILE A 147 25.55 -8.14 -3.70
CA ILE A 147 24.39 -7.24 -3.71
C ILE A 147 24.71 -5.86 -3.14
N ARG A 148 25.71 -5.72 -2.26
CA ARG A 148 26.17 -4.40 -1.82
C ARG A 148 27.11 -3.74 -2.82
N LEU A 149 27.98 -4.51 -3.47
CA LEU A 149 29.02 -3.95 -4.35
C LEU A 149 28.51 -3.67 -5.78
N PHE A 150 27.62 -4.51 -6.32
CA PHE A 150 27.13 -4.34 -7.70
C PHE A 150 26.30 -3.05 -7.90
N PRO A 151 25.42 -2.62 -6.96
CA PRO A 151 24.74 -1.33 -7.06
C PRO A 151 25.71 -0.14 -7.03
N LEU A 152 26.82 -0.21 -6.31
CA LEU A 152 27.83 0.85 -6.30
C LEU A 152 28.45 1.04 -7.69
N LYS A 153 28.70 -0.05 -8.41
CA LYS A 153 29.08 0.01 -9.83
C LYS A 153 28.02 0.73 -10.66
N CYS A 154 26.74 0.37 -10.50
CA CYS A 154 25.64 0.95 -11.27
C CYS A 154 25.46 2.44 -10.97
N LEU A 155 25.46 2.82 -9.69
CA LEU A 155 25.28 4.20 -9.23
C LEU A 155 26.50 5.08 -9.57
N GLY A 156 27.71 4.50 -9.48
CA GLY A 156 28.96 5.15 -9.83
C GLY A 156 29.28 5.18 -11.32
N GLY A 157 28.43 4.57 -12.17
CA GLY A 157 28.63 4.55 -13.62
C GLY A 157 29.89 3.82 -14.08
N TRP A 158 30.42 2.91 -13.28
CA TRP A 158 31.68 2.21 -13.59
C TRP A 158 31.51 1.29 -14.80
N THR A 159 32.53 1.18 -15.65
CA THR A 159 32.51 0.28 -16.81
C THR A 159 32.62 -1.18 -16.35
N GLY A 160 32.26 -2.13 -17.23
CA GLY A 160 32.43 -3.56 -16.92
C GLY A 160 33.90 -3.89 -16.59
N ASN A 161 34.80 -3.40 -17.44
CA ASN A 161 36.23 -3.63 -17.33
C ASN A 161 36.83 -3.01 -16.07
N SER A 162 36.51 -1.74 -15.77
CA SER A 162 37.04 -1.08 -14.56
C SER A 162 36.57 -1.76 -13.28
N PHE A 163 35.36 -2.31 -13.28
CA PHE A 163 34.85 -3.08 -12.13
C PHE A 163 35.50 -4.45 -12.01
N THR A 164 35.75 -5.14 -13.12
CA THR A 164 36.53 -6.39 -13.10
C THR A 164 37.94 -6.15 -12.56
N MET A 165 38.63 -5.08 -13.00
CA MET A 165 39.95 -4.71 -12.46
C MET A 165 39.91 -4.44 -10.94
N LEU A 166 38.84 -3.83 -10.43
CA LEU A 166 38.67 -3.66 -8.99
C LEU A 166 38.51 -5.01 -8.28
N LEU A 167 37.71 -5.92 -8.82
CA LEU A 167 37.51 -7.25 -8.23
C LEU A 167 38.82 -8.06 -8.22
N GLU A 168 39.61 -7.95 -9.29
CA GLU A 168 40.95 -8.55 -9.38
C GLU A 168 41.88 -7.99 -8.29
N PHE A 169 41.94 -6.66 -8.14
CA PHE A 169 42.73 -6.03 -7.09
C PHE A 169 42.28 -6.43 -5.68
N LEU A 170 40.97 -6.49 -5.43
CA LEU A 170 40.43 -6.95 -4.15
C LEU A 170 40.77 -8.43 -3.88
N ARG A 171 40.82 -9.28 -4.90
CA ARG A 171 41.26 -10.66 -4.77
C ARG A 171 42.76 -10.77 -4.49
N GLU A 172 43.58 -9.88 -5.04
CA GLU A 172 45.00 -9.81 -4.72
C GLU A 172 45.21 -9.39 -3.26
N MET A 173 44.47 -8.39 -2.78
CA MET A 173 44.54 -7.92 -1.40
C MET A 173 43.97 -8.94 -0.39
N PHE A 174 42.91 -9.65 -0.77
CA PHE A 174 42.18 -10.57 0.08
C PHE A 174 42.10 -11.96 -0.57
N SER A 175 43.26 -12.59 -0.78
CA SER A 175 43.37 -13.89 -1.46
C SER A 175 42.62 -15.03 -0.76
N PHE A 176 42.35 -14.88 0.54
CA PHE A 176 41.55 -15.81 1.35
C PHE A 176 40.03 -15.61 1.21
N ALA A 177 39.59 -14.54 0.56
CA ALA A 177 38.18 -14.19 0.41
C ALA A 177 37.59 -14.69 -0.93
N LYS A 178 36.39 -15.25 -0.87
CA LYS A 178 35.61 -15.80 -1.99
C LYS A 178 34.96 -14.71 -2.86
N ILE A 179 35.78 -13.77 -3.35
CA ILE A 179 35.35 -12.64 -4.18
C ILE A 179 35.10 -13.10 -5.63
N PRO A 180 34.02 -12.66 -6.30
CA PRO A 180 33.76 -13.01 -7.71
C PRO A 180 34.90 -12.62 -8.64
N GLN A 181 35.12 -13.44 -9.69
CA GLN A 181 36.28 -13.28 -10.58
C GLN A 181 36.12 -12.07 -11.51
N SER A 182 34.90 -11.73 -11.91
CA SER A 182 34.65 -10.61 -12.82
C SER A 182 33.28 -9.95 -12.61
N CYS A 183 33.10 -8.81 -13.27
CA CYS A 183 31.80 -8.14 -13.39
C CYS A 183 30.73 -9.07 -14.01
N GLN A 184 31.11 -9.90 -14.99
CA GLN A 184 30.19 -10.83 -15.65
C GLN A 184 29.78 -11.97 -14.72
N ASP A 185 30.72 -12.49 -13.92
CA ASP A 185 30.42 -13.53 -12.93
C ASP A 185 29.48 -13.01 -11.85
N MET A 186 29.71 -11.78 -11.37
CA MET A 186 28.81 -11.14 -10.41
C MET A 186 27.41 -10.93 -11.02
N LYS A 187 27.32 -10.49 -12.29
CA LYS A 187 26.04 -10.39 -13.01
C LYS A 187 25.35 -11.74 -13.14
N ARG A 188 26.11 -12.80 -13.46
CA ARG A 188 25.59 -14.16 -13.65
C ARG A 188 25.04 -14.72 -12.34
N LEU A 189 25.78 -14.59 -11.25
CA LEU A 189 25.36 -14.99 -9.91
C LEU A 189 24.04 -14.28 -9.49
N ILE A 190 23.94 -12.97 -9.71
CA ILE A 190 22.71 -12.21 -9.46
C ILE A 190 21.57 -12.69 -10.38
N LYS A 191 21.87 -12.98 -11.65
CA LYS A 191 20.89 -13.48 -12.63
C LYS A 191 20.35 -14.86 -12.28
N ASP A 192 21.22 -15.79 -11.91
CA ASP A 192 20.87 -17.17 -11.59
C ASP A 192 20.05 -17.26 -10.29
N LEU A 193 20.16 -16.27 -9.40
CA LEU A 193 19.25 -16.08 -8.26
C LEU A 193 17.88 -15.48 -8.61
N GLY A 194 17.63 -15.19 -9.89
CA GLY A 194 16.42 -14.52 -10.36
C GLY A 194 16.36 -13.03 -10.00
N LEU A 195 17.49 -12.42 -9.62
CA LEU A 195 17.64 -10.97 -9.43
C LEU A 195 18.20 -10.27 -10.68
N GLY A 196 18.47 -11.03 -11.74
CA GLY A 196 18.93 -10.50 -13.01
C GLY A 196 17.80 -9.84 -13.76
N ASN A 197 18.06 -8.64 -14.28
CA ASN A 197 17.17 -8.02 -15.27
C ASN A 197 17.25 -8.85 -16.56
N THR A 198 16.11 -9.28 -17.10
CA THR A 198 16.05 -9.71 -18.50
C THR A 198 16.38 -8.50 -19.37
N GLU A 199 17.28 -8.71 -20.33
CA GLU A 199 17.82 -7.72 -21.29
C GLU A 199 19.07 -6.93 -20.85
N ASP A 200 20.21 -7.63 -20.82
CA ASP A 200 21.48 -7.09 -21.34
C ASP A 200 21.91 -7.99 -22.52
N VAL A 201 21.13 -8.07 -23.61
CA VAL A 201 21.65 -8.53 -24.91
C VAL A 201 21.94 -7.29 -25.73
N ASN A 202 23.15 -6.75 -25.58
CA ASN A 202 23.75 -5.87 -26.58
C ASN A 202 25.26 -5.83 -26.35
N THR A 203 25.94 -6.86 -26.84
CA THR A 203 27.31 -6.76 -27.34
C THR A 203 27.40 -7.66 -28.56
N ASP A 204 27.01 -7.15 -29.72
CA ASP A 204 27.52 -7.65 -30.99
C ASP A 204 28.68 -6.75 -31.40
N GLU A 205 29.88 -7.33 -31.44
CA GLU A 205 31.04 -6.83 -32.16
C GLU A 205 30.79 -6.96 -33.66
N SER A 206 29.82 -6.22 -34.20
CA SER A 206 29.77 -5.96 -35.63
C SER A 206 29.05 -4.64 -35.86
N GLY A 207 29.83 -3.65 -36.30
CA GLY A 207 29.34 -2.31 -36.54
C GLY A 207 28.24 -2.32 -37.60
N ALA A 208 26.98 -2.20 -37.18
CA ALA A 208 25.90 -1.65 -38.00
C ALA A 208 24.69 -1.22 -37.15
N GLN A 209 24.20 -0.02 -37.47
CA GLN A 209 23.00 0.68 -36.99
C GLN A 209 23.03 1.22 -35.55
N LEU A 210 23.03 2.55 -35.46
CA LEU A 210 22.58 3.31 -34.29
C LEU A 210 21.14 2.91 -33.93
N ARG A 211 20.98 1.82 -33.17
CA ARG A 211 19.70 1.44 -32.57
C ARG A 211 19.25 2.61 -31.69
N LYS A 212 18.03 3.10 -31.92
CA LYS A 212 17.42 4.18 -31.14
C LYS A 212 17.55 3.83 -29.65
N LYS A 213 18.32 4.64 -28.92
CA LYS A 213 18.49 4.45 -27.47
C LYS A 213 17.13 4.72 -26.80
N PRO A 214 16.56 3.77 -26.04
CA PRO A 214 15.30 3.98 -25.36
C PRO A 214 15.44 5.16 -24.38
N VAL A 215 14.45 6.05 -24.38
CA VAL A 215 14.41 7.22 -23.48
C VAL A 215 14.18 6.80 -22.03
N LYS A 216 13.45 5.70 -21.82
CA LYS A 216 13.20 5.07 -20.51
C LYS A 216 13.21 3.55 -20.66
N VAL A 217 13.70 2.86 -19.63
CA VAL A 217 13.75 1.39 -19.56
C VAL A 217 12.93 0.96 -18.35
N LEU A 218 11.94 0.08 -18.55
CA LEU A 218 11.24 -0.60 -17.48
C LEU A 218 12.02 -1.87 -17.14
N ARG A 219 12.43 -2.02 -15.90
CA ARG A 219 13.04 -3.24 -15.37
C ARG A 219 12.06 -3.85 -14.39
N TYR A 220 11.81 -5.15 -14.52
CA TYR A 220 10.91 -5.87 -13.64
C TYR A 220 11.51 -7.23 -13.31
N PHE A 221 11.13 -7.77 -12.15
CA PHE A 221 11.49 -9.12 -11.77
C PHE A 221 10.37 -10.07 -12.23
N PRO A 222 10.68 -11.10 -13.03
CA PRO A 222 9.69 -12.06 -13.48
C PRO A 222 8.97 -12.72 -12.30
N LEU A 223 7.65 -12.79 -12.38
CA LEU A 223 6.78 -13.33 -11.35
C LEU A 223 6.79 -14.87 -11.35
N ILE A 224 6.73 -15.50 -12.52
CA ILE A 224 6.58 -16.96 -12.65
C ILE A 224 7.71 -17.72 -11.93
N PRO A 225 9.00 -17.44 -12.20
CA PRO A 225 10.09 -18.19 -11.56
C PRO A 225 10.15 -17.98 -10.05
N ARG A 226 9.69 -16.82 -9.56
CA ARG A 226 9.66 -16.52 -8.12
C ARG A 226 8.62 -17.39 -7.42
N LEU A 227 7.43 -17.51 -7.99
CA LEU A 227 6.37 -18.33 -7.42
C LEU A 227 6.73 -19.82 -7.45
N GLN A 228 7.33 -20.31 -8.55
CA GLN A 228 7.82 -21.69 -8.63
C GLN A 228 8.82 -22.00 -7.50
N ARG A 229 9.75 -21.07 -7.22
CA ARG A 229 10.71 -21.23 -6.12
C ARG A 229 10.07 -21.31 -4.74
N LEU A 230 8.92 -20.67 -4.51
CA LEU A 230 8.22 -20.77 -3.22
C LEU A 230 7.70 -22.20 -2.96
N PHE A 231 7.42 -22.98 -4.00
CA PHE A 231 7.02 -24.39 -3.88
C PHE A 231 8.21 -25.37 -3.81
N MET A 232 9.42 -24.91 -4.13
CA MET A 232 10.63 -25.73 -4.03
C MET A 232 11.17 -25.83 -2.60
N SER A 233 10.75 -24.98 -1.66
CA SER A 233 11.22 -24.97 -0.26
C SER A 233 10.12 -25.51 0.65
N SER A 234 10.45 -26.51 1.48
CA SER A 234 9.49 -27.16 2.36
C SER A 234 8.80 -26.17 3.30
N LYS A 235 9.57 -25.20 3.81
CA LYS A 235 9.07 -24.15 4.70
C LYS A 235 8.10 -23.21 3.99
N THR A 236 8.40 -22.78 2.76
CA THR A 236 7.54 -21.83 2.05
C THR A 236 6.36 -22.52 1.39
N ALA A 237 6.53 -23.74 0.87
CA ALA A 237 5.46 -24.53 0.28
C ALA A 237 4.31 -24.77 1.28
N GLU A 238 4.64 -25.02 2.56
CA GLU A 238 3.64 -25.12 3.62
C GLU A 238 2.87 -23.80 3.79
N SER A 239 3.59 -22.67 3.82
CA SER A 239 2.96 -21.35 3.92
C SER A 239 2.12 -20.99 2.68
N MET A 240 2.48 -21.45 1.49
CA MET A 240 1.71 -21.20 0.27
C MET A 240 0.30 -21.82 0.32
N ARG A 241 0.15 -22.97 1.00
CA ARG A 241 -1.14 -23.66 1.17
C ARG A 241 -1.85 -23.35 2.48
N TRP A 242 -1.22 -22.55 3.35
CA TRP A 242 -1.73 -22.25 4.70
C TRP A 242 -3.19 -21.76 4.71
N HIS A 243 -3.54 -20.94 3.71
CA HIS A 243 -4.89 -20.39 3.55
C HIS A 243 -6.01 -21.44 3.49
N ASN A 244 -5.66 -22.68 3.09
CA ASN A 244 -6.55 -23.82 3.04
C ASN A 244 -6.28 -24.82 4.19
N ASP A 245 -5.02 -25.17 4.43
CA ASP A 245 -4.67 -26.32 5.27
C ASP A 245 -4.68 -26.02 6.77
N GLN A 246 -4.32 -24.79 7.17
CA GLN A 246 -4.05 -24.42 8.56
C GLN A 246 -4.81 -23.16 9.02
N ARG A 247 -5.58 -22.53 8.12
CA ARG A 247 -6.37 -21.34 8.42
C ARG A 247 -7.48 -21.68 9.42
N THR A 248 -7.62 -20.87 10.46
CA THR A 248 -8.77 -20.90 11.36
C THR A 248 -10.00 -20.31 10.67
N ASP A 249 -11.07 -21.08 10.56
CA ASP A 249 -12.34 -20.64 9.97
C ASP A 249 -13.44 -20.54 11.03
N ASP A 250 -13.36 -19.50 11.86
CA ASP A 250 -14.32 -19.19 12.92
C ASP A 250 -15.35 -18.13 12.50
N GLY A 251 -15.38 -17.77 11.22
CA GLY A 251 -16.22 -16.71 10.68
C GLY A 251 -15.71 -15.28 10.95
N LEU A 252 -14.56 -15.12 11.63
CA LEU A 252 -13.92 -13.82 11.85
C LEU A 252 -12.98 -13.46 10.69
N LEU A 253 -12.75 -12.16 10.47
CA LEU A 253 -11.83 -11.66 9.45
C LEU A 253 -10.39 -11.67 9.99
N ARG A 254 -9.64 -12.76 9.77
CA ARG A 254 -8.26 -12.96 10.28
C ARG A 254 -7.22 -12.87 9.16
N HIS A 255 -7.61 -13.25 7.96
CA HIS A 255 -6.77 -13.31 6.77
C HIS A 255 -7.58 -12.80 5.57
N PRO A 256 -6.95 -12.29 4.50
CA PRO A 256 -7.65 -11.92 3.27
C PRO A 256 -8.54 -13.02 2.67
N ALA A 257 -8.26 -14.30 2.97
CA ALA A 257 -9.10 -15.44 2.60
C ALA A 257 -10.48 -15.45 3.26
N ASP A 258 -10.63 -14.79 4.41
CA ASP A 258 -11.90 -14.66 5.11
C ASP A 258 -12.79 -13.57 4.48
N SER A 259 -12.22 -12.72 3.63
CA SER A 259 -12.91 -11.60 3.00
C SER A 259 -13.98 -12.06 2.02
N LEU A 260 -15.02 -11.24 1.86
CA LEU A 260 -16.06 -11.48 0.87
C LEU A 260 -15.50 -11.52 -0.56
N ALA A 261 -14.45 -10.76 -0.87
CA ALA A 261 -13.85 -10.76 -2.20
C ALA A 261 -13.22 -12.10 -2.56
N TRP A 262 -12.49 -12.70 -1.63
CA TRP A 262 -11.90 -14.02 -1.82
C TRP A 262 -13.00 -15.09 -1.96
N LYS A 263 -13.95 -15.11 -1.02
CA LYS A 263 -15.07 -16.07 -1.04
C LYS A 263 -15.92 -15.96 -2.30
N SER A 264 -16.22 -14.74 -2.74
CA SER A 264 -16.94 -14.49 -3.98
C SER A 264 -16.17 -14.97 -5.20
N PHE A 265 -14.85 -14.80 -5.24
CA PHE A 265 -14.02 -15.31 -6.33
C PHE A 265 -14.06 -16.84 -6.38
N ASP A 266 -13.81 -17.48 -5.24
CA ASP A 266 -13.76 -18.94 -5.13
C ASP A 266 -15.09 -19.60 -5.49
N SER A 267 -16.22 -18.97 -5.12
CA SER A 267 -17.55 -19.44 -5.49
C SER A 267 -17.82 -19.44 -7.01
N LYS A 268 -17.17 -18.52 -7.75
CA LYS A 268 -17.29 -18.42 -9.21
C LYS A 268 -16.30 -19.33 -9.94
N PHE A 269 -15.12 -19.53 -9.37
CA PHE A 269 -14.03 -20.27 -9.98
C PHE A 269 -13.67 -21.52 -9.17
N LEU A 270 -14.64 -22.43 -9.05
CA LEU A 270 -14.49 -23.66 -8.26
C LEU A 270 -13.27 -24.51 -8.67
N SER A 271 -12.97 -24.60 -9.97
CA SER A 271 -11.80 -25.34 -10.47
C SER A 271 -10.46 -24.71 -10.08
N PHE A 272 -10.46 -23.39 -9.84
CA PHE A 272 -9.29 -22.70 -9.30
C PHE A 272 -9.23 -22.87 -7.78
N ALA A 273 -10.37 -22.71 -7.11
CA ALA A 273 -10.44 -22.76 -5.65
C ALA A 273 -10.19 -24.16 -5.07
N SER A 274 -10.51 -25.21 -5.82
CA SER A 274 -10.35 -26.60 -5.38
C SER A 274 -8.90 -27.04 -5.19
N ASP A 275 -7.95 -26.36 -5.85
CA ASP A 275 -6.52 -26.66 -5.68
C ASP A 275 -5.89 -25.66 -4.68
N PRO A 276 -5.49 -26.13 -3.48
CA PRO A 276 -4.90 -25.27 -2.45
C PRO A 276 -3.51 -24.73 -2.81
N GLN A 277 -2.90 -25.21 -3.89
CA GLN A 277 -1.63 -24.67 -4.39
C GLN A 277 -1.82 -23.42 -5.26
N ASN A 278 -3.05 -23.10 -5.66
CA ASN A 278 -3.33 -21.92 -6.46
C ASN A 278 -3.20 -20.63 -5.64
N VAL A 279 -2.56 -19.62 -6.23
CA VAL A 279 -2.14 -18.41 -5.50
C VAL A 279 -3.00 -17.22 -5.87
N ARG A 280 -3.30 -16.38 -4.89
CA ARG A 280 -4.02 -15.12 -5.09
C ARG A 280 -3.11 -13.96 -4.69
N LEU A 281 -2.90 -13.03 -5.62
CA LEU A 281 -2.02 -11.89 -5.45
C LEU A 281 -2.81 -10.60 -5.21
N GLY A 282 -2.22 -9.71 -4.42
CA GLY A 282 -2.56 -8.29 -4.37
C GLY A 282 -1.40 -7.47 -4.94
N LEU A 283 -1.70 -6.46 -5.77
CA LEU A 283 -0.69 -5.57 -6.35
C LEU A 283 -0.69 -4.22 -5.64
N ALA A 284 0.38 -3.87 -4.95
CA ALA A 284 0.58 -2.51 -4.45
C ALA A 284 1.30 -1.66 -5.51
N ALA A 285 0.75 -0.49 -5.85
CA ALA A 285 1.34 0.41 -6.85
C ALA A 285 1.46 1.86 -6.36
N ASP A 286 1.53 2.08 -5.04
CA ASP A 286 1.73 3.41 -4.46
C ASP A 286 2.99 4.09 -5.05
N GLY A 287 2.89 5.39 -5.34
CA GLY A 287 3.95 6.19 -5.95
C GLY A 287 4.30 5.82 -7.40
N PHE A 288 3.68 4.78 -7.99
CA PHE A 288 3.99 4.34 -9.35
C PHE A 288 3.24 5.18 -10.40
N ASN A 289 3.85 6.31 -10.78
CA ASN A 289 3.38 7.16 -11.88
C ASN A 289 4.51 7.42 -12.90
N PRO A 290 4.85 6.43 -13.74
CA PRO A 290 6.08 6.40 -14.54
C PRO A 290 6.23 7.57 -15.52
N PHE A 291 5.12 8.26 -15.83
CA PHE A 291 5.12 9.38 -16.77
C PHE A 291 4.74 10.72 -16.15
N LYS A 292 4.27 10.79 -14.89
CA LYS A 292 3.55 11.97 -14.37
C LYS A 292 2.40 12.42 -15.28
N ILE A 293 2.03 11.59 -16.26
CA ILE A 293 1.04 11.83 -17.30
C ILE A 293 -0.05 10.81 -17.03
N MET A 294 -1.17 11.29 -16.48
CA MET A 294 -2.38 10.49 -16.26
C MET A 294 -3.15 10.22 -17.57
N SER A 295 -2.65 10.73 -18.69
CA SER A 295 -3.23 10.68 -20.04
C SER A 295 -2.27 9.99 -21.00
N THR A 296 -1.95 8.73 -20.74
CA THR A 296 -1.23 7.89 -21.71
C THR A 296 -2.21 6.91 -22.34
N SER A 297 -2.18 6.80 -23.67
CA SER A 297 -3.01 5.88 -24.45
C SER A 297 -2.54 4.43 -24.41
N TYR A 298 -1.40 4.15 -23.75
CA TYR A 298 -0.79 2.82 -23.64
C TYR A 298 -0.62 2.40 -22.17
N SER A 299 -0.59 1.08 -21.93
CA SER A 299 -0.38 0.51 -20.60
C SER A 299 1.09 0.15 -20.37
N THR A 300 1.67 0.60 -19.25
CA THR A 300 3.01 0.20 -18.80
C THR A 300 3.04 -1.18 -18.16
N TRP A 301 1.88 -1.78 -17.94
CA TRP A 301 1.71 -3.03 -17.20
C TRP A 301 1.77 -4.27 -18.09
N LEU A 302 2.04 -4.11 -19.39
CA LEU A 302 2.07 -5.21 -20.37
C LEU A 302 2.91 -6.41 -19.90
N PRO A 303 4.15 -6.25 -19.40
CA PRO A 303 4.96 -7.40 -18.98
C PRO A 303 4.32 -8.19 -17.83
N LEU A 304 3.77 -7.49 -16.83
CA LEU A 304 3.06 -8.12 -15.71
C LEU A 304 1.80 -8.86 -16.17
N ILE A 305 1.03 -8.24 -17.08
CA ILE A 305 -0.21 -8.82 -17.59
C ILE A 305 0.05 -10.10 -18.39
N GLU A 306 1.11 -10.14 -19.20
CA GLU A 306 1.47 -11.35 -19.95
C GLU A 306 1.85 -12.51 -19.04
N GLU A 307 2.59 -12.27 -17.95
CA GLU A 307 2.85 -13.31 -16.94
C GLU A 307 1.57 -13.76 -16.21
N LEU A 308 0.68 -12.82 -15.86
CA LEU A 308 -0.59 -13.16 -15.21
C LEU A 308 -1.51 -13.99 -16.11
N LYS A 309 -1.50 -13.77 -17.43
CA LYS A 309 -2.24 -14.59 -18.41
C LYS A 309 -1.70 -16.02 -18.48
N GLN A 310 -0.38 -16.16 -18.49
CA GLN A 310 0.26 -17.47 -18.45
C GLN A 310 -0.07 -18.20 -17.15
N LEU A 311 0.07 -17.53 -16.01
CA LEU A 311 -0.29 -18.09 -14.70
C LEU A 311 -1.78 -18.40 -14.58
N TRP A 312 -2.68 -17.67 -15.23
CA TRP A 312 -4.10 -18.03 -15.23
C TRP A 312 -4.38 -19.35 -15.95
N SER A 313 -3.69 -19.57 -17.07
CA SER A 313 -3.72 -20.81 -17.86
C SER A 313 -3.04 -21.97 -17.13
N GLY A 314 -2.03 -21.62 -16.33
CA GLY A 314 -1.27 -22.49 -15.47
C GLY A 314 0.15 -22.71 -15.99
N VAL A 315 1.09 -22.86 -15.07
CA VAL A 315 2.49 -23.16 -15.34
C VAL A 315 2.93 -24.38 -14.55
N GLU A 316 3.61 -25.32 -15.21
CA GLU A 316 4.16 -26.50 -14.55
C GLU A 316 5.11 -26.10 -13.41
N THR A 317 4.84 -26.61 -12.21
CA THR A 317 5.57 -26.28 -10.99
C THR A 317 5.70 -27.53 -10.13
N TYR A 318 6.84 -27.70 -9.47
CA TYR A 318 7.09 -28.81 -8.55
C TYR A 318 6.80 -28.40 -7.10
N ASP A 319 5.93 -29.15 -6.40
CA ASP A 319 5.73 -29.01 -4.95
C ASP A 319 6.65 -29.99 -4.21
N VAL A 320 7.62 -29.46 -3.46
CA VAL A 320 8.58 -30.26 -2.69
C VAL A 320 7.93 -31.09 -1.58
N LEU A 321 6.79 -30.65 -1.03
CA LEU A 321 6.10 -31.36 0.04
C LEU A 321 5.33 -32.57 -0.48
N ARG A 322 4.74 -32.46 -1.67
CA ARG A 322 3.97 -33.55 -2.31
C ARG A 322 4.83 -34.41 -3.22
N LYS A 323 6.04 -33.94 -3.56
CA LYS A 323 6.97 -34.57 -4.51
C LYS A 323 6.33 -34.81 -5.88
N GLU A 324 5.46 -33.92 -6.32
CA GLU A 324 4.75 -34.02 -7.60
C GLU A 324 4.76 -32.68 -8.35
N ASN A 325 4.70 -32.77 -9.68
CA ASN A 325 4.43 -31.60 -10.51
C ASN A 325 2.93 -31.32 -10.49
N PHE A 326 2.58 -30.04 -10.41
CA PHE A 326 1.23 -29.55 -10.52
C PHE A 326 1.20 -28.35 -11.47
N ASN A 327 0.00 -27.97 -11.90
CA ASN A 327 -0.19 -26.82 -12.75
C ASN A 327 -0.51 -25.59 -11.87
N LEU A 328 0.51 -24.80 -11.54
CA LEU A 328 0.34 -23.62 -10.70
C LEU A 328 -0.50 -22.58 -11.43
N ARG A 329 -1.67 -22.26 -10.86
CA ARG A 329 -2.48 -21.15 -11.32
C ARG A 329 -2.46 -19.98 -10.35
N VAL A 330 -2.41 -18.77 -10.89
CA VAL A 330 -2.42 -17.54 -10.10
C VAL A 330 -3.41 -16.53 -10.62
N VAL A 331 -4.04 -15.81 -9.69
CA VAL A 331 -4.96 -14.72 -9.98
C VAL A 331 -4.53 -13.45 -9.27
N LEU A 332 -4.78 -12.31 -9.90
CA LEU A 332 -4.73 -11.01 -9.23
C LEU A 332 -6.13 -10.71 -8.67
N LEU A 333 -6.27 -10.64 -7.34
CA LEU A 333 -7.56 -10.33 -6.72
C LEU A 333 -7.83 -8.83 -6.71
N TRP A 334 -6.86 -8.02 -6.30
CA TRP A 334 -7.01 -6.58 -6.20
C TRP A 334 -5.69 -5.83 -6.34
N THR A 335 -5.80 -4.52 -6.47
CA THR A 335 -4.69 -3.57 -6.40
C THR A 335 -4.87 -2.64 -5.20
N ILE A 336 -3.79 -2.12 -4.60
CA ILE A 336 -3.79 -1.18 -3.47
C ILE A 336 -2.92 0.02 -3.88
N ASN A 337 -3.53 1.21 -3.93
CA ASN A 337 -2.95 2.34 -4.65
C ASN A 337 -3.23 3.67 -3.97
N ASP A 338 -2.35 4.65 -4.15
CA ASP A 338 -2.73 6.05 -4.01
C ASP A 338 -3.70 6.47 -5.13
N PHE A 339 -4.28 7.67 -5.01
CA PHE A 339 -5.27 8.16 -5.96
C PHE A 339 -4.69 8.36 -7.39
N PRO A 340 -3.44 8.83 -7.56
CA PRO A 340 -2.77 8.83 -8.86
C PRO A 340 -2.56 7.45 -9.49
N ALA A 341 -2.05 6.46 -8.76
CA ALA A 341 -1.84 5.12 -9.29
C ALA A 341 -3.18 4.41 -9.57
N TYR A 342 -4.21 4.66 -8.75
CA TYR A 342 -5.58 4.19 -9.01
C TYR A 342 -6.03 4.61 -10.42
N ALA A 343 -5.88 5.89 -10.77
CA ALA A 343 -6.26 6.39 -12.08
C ALA A 343 -5.43 5.77 -13.21
N ASN A 344 -4.14 5.52 -12.96
CA ASN A 344 -3.29 4.85 -13.94
C ASN A 344 -3.69 3.38 -14.15
N LEU A 345 -4.11 2.66 -13.13
CA LEU A 345 -4.47 1.24 -13.27
C LEU A 345 -5.88 1.06 -13.83
N SER A 346 -6.84 1.79 -13.26
CA SER A 346 -8.26 1.69 -13.63
C SER A 346 -8.61 2.42 -14.92
N GLY A 347 -7.84 3.46 -15.29
CA GLY A 347 -8.22 4.37 -16.36
C GLY A 347 -9.36 5.34 -15.99
N TRP A 348 -9.82 5.31 -14.74
CA TRP A 348 -10.81 6.24 -14.20
C TRP A 348 -10.24 7.65 -14.04
N SER A 349 -11.04 8.67 -14.36
CA SER A 349 -10.68 10.05 -14.05
C SER A 349 -10.80 10.30 -12.54
N THR A 350 -9.66 10.46 -11.86
CA THR A 350 -9.62 10.84 -10.43
C THR A 350 -9.58 12.37 -10.23
N LYS A 351 -9.91 13.14 -11.27
CA LYS A 351 -9.98 14.60 -11.24
C LYS A 351 -11.34 15.08 -11.68
N GLY A 352 -11.67 16.32 -11.33
CA GLY A 352 -12.87 16.99 -11.78
C GLY A 352 -14.13 16.54 -11.03
N ARG A 353 -15.28 16.74 -11.67
CA ARG A 353 -16.61 16.53 -11.09
C ARG A 353 -16.87 15.08 -10.63
N TYR A 354 -16.32 14.10 -11.34
CA TYR A 354 -16.62 12.67 -11.14
C TYR A 354 -15.44 11.86 -10.58
N ALA A 355 -14.58 12.49 -9.77
CA ALA A 355 -13.36 11.85 -9.30
C ALA A 355 -13.58 10.59 -8.45
N CYS A 356 -14.73 10.44 -7.78
CA CYS A 356 -14.98 9.32 -6.89
C CYS A 356 -15.38 8.06 -7.69
N PRO A 357 -14.55 7.00 -7.73
CA PRO A 357 -14.89 5.80 -8.49
C PRO A 357 -16.06 5.02 -7.89
N CYS A 358 -16.27 5.10 -6.57
CA CYS A 358 -17.38 4.43 -5.90
C CYS A 358 -18.73 5.12 -6.20
N CYS A 359 -18.73 6.45 -6.33
CA CYS A 359 -19.95 7.20 -6.61
C CYS A 359 -20.21 7.35 -8.12
N ALA A 360 -19.17 7.24 -8.94
CA ALA A 360 -19.24 7.37 -10.40
C ALA A 360 -19.99 8.65 -10.83
N ALA A 361 -20.94 8.52 -11.76
CA ALA A 361 -21.81 9.61 -12.19
C ALA A 361 -22.66 10.22 -11.06
N GLN A 362 -22.86 9.50 -9.94
CA GLN A 362 -23.58 9.98 -8.76
C GLN A 362 -22.70 10.80 -7.78
N THR A 363 -21.45 11.09 -8.17
CA THR A 363 -20.53 11.90 -7.35
C THR A 363 -21.12 13.28 -7.06
N CYS A 364 -21.27 13.59 -5.77
CA CYS A 364 -21.78 14.88 -5.31
C CYS A 364 -20.63 15.87 -5.14
N SER A 365 -20.15 16.43 -6.25
CA SER A 365 -19.10 17.45 -6.26
C SER A 365 -19.66 18.86 -6.40
N LYS A 366 -18.96 19.85 -5.84
CA LYS A 366 -19.23 21.28 -6.03
C LYS A 366 -17.92 22.02 -6.30
N TRP A 367 -17.88 22.84 -7.34
CA TRP A 367 -16.76 23.73 -7.56
C TRP A 367 -16.77 24.86 -6.52
N LEU A 368 -15.65 25.04 -5.84
CA LEU A 368 -15.42 26.14 -4.92
C LEU A 368 -14.66 27.25 -5.67
N TYR A 369 -15.31 28.39 -5.91
CA TYR A 369 -14.79 29.45 -6.77
C TYR A 369 -13.54 30.13 -6.18
N ASN A 370 -13.52 30.38 -4.88
CA ASN A 370 -12.40 31.05 -4.22
C ASN A 370 -11.24 30.06 -3.99
N GLY A 371 -11.57 28.83 -3.60
CA GLY A 371 -10.60 27.75 -3.41
C GLY A 371 -10.08 27.10 -4.70
N LYS A 372 -10.71 27.39 -5.86
CA LYS A 372 -10.38 26.86 -7.20
C LYS A 372 -10.23 25.33 -7.23
N LYS A 373 -11.19 24.63 -6.62
CA LYS A 373 -11.17 23.17 -6.52
C LYS A 373 -12.57 22.58 -6.41
N PHE A 374 -12.71 21.32 -6.81
CA PHE A 374 -13.89 20.53 -6.48
C PHE A 374 -13.88 20.08 -5.01
N SER A 375 -15.02 20.20 -4.35
CA SER A 375 -15.31 19.65 -3.02
C SER A 375 -16.38 18.58 -3.12
N TYR A 376 -16.20 17.45 -2.43
CA TYR A 376 -17.12 16.31 -2.48
C TYR A 376 -17.97 16.27 -1.21
N MET A 377 -19.22 16.73 -1.32
CA MET A 377 -20.08 17.01 -0.17
C MET A 377 -21.11 15.90 0.14
N GLY A 378 -21.14 14.84 -0.66
CA GLY A 378 -22.13 13.75 -0.54
C GLY A 378 -21.86 12.69 0.54
N HIS A 379 -20.96 12.94 1.48
CA HIS A 379 -20.54 11.95 2.49
C HIS A 379 -21.69 11.45 3.38
N ARG A 380 -22.72 12.29 3.63
CA ARG A 380 -23.88 11.92 4.45
C ARG A 380 -24.76 10.82 3.86
N ARG A 381 -24.62 10.53 2.55
CA ARG A 381 -25.35 9.44 1.87
C ARG A 381 -24.98 8.05 2.41
N TRP A 382 -23.78 7.91 2.97
CA TRP A 382 -23.25 6.65 3.49
C TRP A 382 -23.66 6.36 4.94
N LEU A 383 -24.34 7.29 5.60
CA LEU A 383 -24.89 7.09 6.94
C LEU A 383 -26.24 6.38 6.86
N ASP A 384 -26.62 5.64 7.89
CA ASP A 384 -27.93 5.01 7.99
C ASP A 384 -29.07 6.00 7.77
N GLY A 385 -30.17 5.55 7.14
CA GLY A 385 -31.28 6.43 6.74
C GLY A 385 -31.88 7.27 7.87
N ASN A 386 -31.80 6.79 9.11
CA ASN A 386 -32.31 7.47 10.31
C ASN A 386 -31.22 8.25 11.08
N HIS A 387 -29.99 8.29 10.59
CA HIS A 387 -28.88 8.93 11.28
C HIS A 387 -29.05 10.45 11.36
N LYS A 388 -28.92 11.03 12.56
CA LYS A 388 -29.24 12.45 12.85
C LYS A 388 -28.52 13.45 11.93
N PHE A 389 -27.26 13.20 11.59
CA PHE A 389 -26.47 14.09 10.72
C PHE A 389 -27.08 14.26 9.32
N ARG A 390 -27.89 13.31 8.85
CA ARG A 390 -28.61 13.43 7.58
C ARG A 390 -29.61 14.58 7.56
N PHE A 391 -30.12 14.99 8.72
CA PHE A 391 -31.13 16.05 8.84
C PHE A 391 -30.54 17.39 9.34
N GLN A 392 -29.25 17.44 9.69
CA GLN A 392 -28.61 18.63 10.28
C GLN A 392 -28.14 19.65 9.24
N ARG A 393 -29.06 20.43 8.68
CA ARG A 393 -28.75 21.44 7.64
C ARG A 393 -27.67 22.44 8.04
N THR A 394 -27.74 22.97 9.25
CA THR A 394 -26.91 24.09 9.72
C THR A 394 -25.45 23.71 9.95
N LEU A 395 -25.17 22.45 10.28
CA LEU A 395 -23.82 21.96 10.58
C LEU A 395 -23.06 21.51 9.32
N PHE A 396 -23.78 21.21 8.23
CA PHE A 396 -23.23 20.70 6.97
C PHE A 396 -23.42 21.71 5.82
N ASP A 397 -23.95 21.27 4.69
CA ASP A 397 -24.03 22.01 3.42
C ASP A 397 -25.37 22.76 3.23
N GLY A 398 -26.16 22.93 4.29
CA GLY A 398 -27.45 23.62 4.25
C GLY A 398 -28.64 22.76 3.78
N THR A 399 -28.40 21.49 3.46
CA THR A 399 -29.38 20.55 2.91
C THR A 399 -29.68 19.38 3.85
N GLU A 400 -30.81 18.71 3.65
CA GLU A 400 -31.12 17.43 4.28
C GLU A 400 -30.86 16.31 3.26
N GLU A 401 -30.32 15.18 3.72
CA GLU A 401 -29.92 14.07 2.85
C GLU A 401 -30.85 12.87 3.04
N TYR A 402 -31.69 12.61 2.05
CA TYR A 402 -32.65 11.51 2.03
C TYR A 402 -32.24 10.36 1.11
N ARG A 403 -31.21 10.55 0.28
CA ARG A 403 -30.79 9.55 -0.72
C ARG A 403 -29.94 8.45 -0.11
N GLY A 404 -30.08 7.23 -0.60
CA GLY A 404 -29.20 6.12 -0.22
C GLY A 404 -27.75 6.34 -0.67
N ALA A 405 -26.85 5.53 -0.11
CA ALA A 405 -25.50 5.40 -0.63
C ALA A 405 -25.55 5.03 -2.12
N PRO A 406 -24.63 5.55 -2.96
CA PRO A 406 -24.52 5.10 -4.35
C PRO A 406 -24.34 3.58 -4.42
N GLU A 407 -24.97 2.95 -5.41
CA GLU A 407 -24.76 1.54 -5.70
C GLU A 407 -23.39 1.33 -6.33
N GLN A 408 -22.67 0.30 -5.89
CA GLN A 408 -21.41 -0.08 -6.52
C GLN A 408 -21.69 -0.74 -7.86
N THR A 409 -21.12 -0.16 -8.92
CA THR A 409 -21.26 -0.67 -10.29
C THR A 409 -20.59 -2.03 -10.43
N ALA A 410 -21.32 -2.99 -11.02
CA ALA A 410 -20.79 -4.33 -11.26
C ALA A 410 -19.63 -4.27 -12.28
N GLY A 411 -18.73 -5.27 -12.25
CA GLY A 411 -17.61 -5.29 -13.18
C GLY A 411 -18.03 -5.41 -14.65
N SER A 412 -19.11 -6.14 -14.93
CA SER A 412 -19.71 -6.25 -16.26
C SER A 412 -20.26 -4.93 -16.79
N GLU A 413 -20.87 -4.13 -15.91
CA GLU A 413 -21.37 -2.78 -16.24
C GLU A 413 -20.22 -1.82 -16.52
N ILE A 414 -19.16 -1.88 -15.69
CA ILE A 414 -17.93 -1.12 -15.94
C ILE A 414 -17.32 -1.48 -17.30
N LEU A 415 -17.21 -2.78 -17.60
CA LEU A 415 -16.67 -3.25 -18.88
C LEU A 415 -17.52 -2.77 -20.06
N PHE A 416 -18.85 -2.82 -19.92
CA PHE A 416 -19.79 -2.30 -20.91
C PHE A 416 -19.59 -0.80 -21.14
N ASP A 417 -19.52 -0.01 -20.07
CA ASP A 417 -19.32 1.44 -20.12
C ASP A 417 -17.99 1.80 -20.79
N ILE A 418 -16.89 1.13 -20.42
CA ILE A 418 -15.58 1.31 -21.05
C ILE A 418 -15.69 1.01 -22.56
N ASN A 419 -16.27 -0.14 -22.93
CA ASN A 419 -16.42 -0.52 -24.32
C ASN A 419 -17.25 0.49 -25.12
N PHE A 420 -18.33 1.00 -24.53
CA PHE A 420 -19.19 2.01 -25.13
C PHE A 420 -18.45 3.34 -25.34
N SER A 421 -17.78 3.86 -24.30
CA SER A 421 -17.02 5.12 -24.39
C SER A 421 -15.98 5.09 -25.51
N TYR A 422 -15.21 4.00 -25.61
CA TYR A 422 -14.17 3.87 -26.64
C TYR A 422 -14.71 3.41 -28.00
N GLY A 423 -15.89 2.77 -28.04
CA GLY A 423 -16.57 2.43 -29.29
C GLY A 423 -17.04 3.68 -30.05
N LYS A 424 -17.40 4.76 -29.34
CA LYS A 424 -17.78 6.05 -29.92
C LYS A 424 -16.61 6.79 -30.59
N MET A 425 -15.38 6.64 -30.08
CA MET A 425 -14.17 7.29 -30.64
C MET A 425 -13.77 6.79 -32.05
N ASN A 426 -14.36 5.70 -32.53
CA ASN A 426 -14.12 5.16 -33.88
C ASN A 426 -15.06 5.74 -34.96
N GLN A 427 -15.91 6.73 -34.62
CA GLN A 427 -16.67 7.47 -35.62
C GLN A 427 -15.79 8.56 -36.27
N PRO A 428 -15.91 8.80 -37.59
CA PRO A 428 -15.11 9.82 -38.26
C PRO A 428 -15.33 11.19 -37.59
N PRO A 429 -14.28 11.99 -37.37
CA PRO A 429 -14.40 13.23 -36.63
C PRO A 429 -15.34 14.19 -37.37
N ILE A 430 -16.38 14.66 -36.68
CA ILE A 430 -17.16 15.80 -37.15
C ILE A 430 -16.18 16.99 -37.16
N THR A 431 -15.93 17.53 -38.35
CA THR A 431 -15.08 18.70 -38.57
C THR A 431 -15.63 19.90 -37.80
N GLN A 432 -15.10 20.16 -36.61
CA GLN A 432 -15.15 21.48 -36.01
C GLN A 432 -13.74 21.96 -35.68
N THR A 433 -13.27 22.84 -36.56
CA THR A 433 -12.13 23.73 -36.37
C THR A 433 -12.34 24.57 -35.10
N ARG A 434 -11.66 24.22 -34.00
CA ARG A 434 -11.35 25.19 -32.94
C ARG A 434 -9.85 25.26 -32.75
N ARG A 435 -9.33 26.46 -33.03
CA ARG A 435 -7.94 26.87 -32.85
C ARG A 435 -7.54 26.63 -31.38
N ARG A 436 -6.44 25.91 -31.18
CA ARG A 436 -5.78 25.74 -29.89
C ARG A 436 -5.25 27.10 -29.40
N SER A 437 -5.90 27.71 -28.42
CA SER A 437 -5.21 28.58 -27.46
C SER A 437 -4.95 27.76 -26.20
N ARG A 438 -3.68 27.77 -25.80
CA ARG A 438 -3.13 27.07 -24.66
C ARG A 438 -3.42 27.91 -23.41
N ASP A 439 -4.54 27.64 -22.75
CA ASP A 439 -4.78 28.01 -21.34
C ASP A 439 -5.52 26.83 -20.68
N GLU A 440 -4.87 26.20 -19.70
CA GLU A 440 -5.32 24.97 -19.00
C GLU A 440 -6.38 25.26 -17.91
N SER A 441 -7.09 26.39 -17.95
CA SER A 441 -7.98 26.82 -16.86
C SER A 441 -9.47 26.76 -17.15
N ASP A 442 -9.91 26.57 -18.40
CA ASP A 442 -11.33 26.70 -18.76
C ASP A 442 -11.81 25.57 -19.70
N GLU A 443 -11.58 24.32 -19.31
CA GLU A 443 -12.47 23.25 -19.77
C GLU A 443 -13.79 23.43 -19.02
N GLU A 444 -14.68 24.27 -19.57
CA GLU A 444 -16.11 24.12 -19.29
C GLU A 444 -16.50 22.71 -19.77
N ASP A 445 -16.48 21.74 -18.85
CA ASP A 445 -17.04 20.41 -19.04
C ASP A 445 -18.41 20.57 -19.71
N ASP A 446 -18.57 20.08 -20.95
CA ASP A 446 -19.88 19.99 -21.58
C ASP A 446 -20.79 19.21 -20.60
N PRO A 447 -21.89 19.81 -20.10
CA PRO A 447 -22.80 19.16 -19.18
C PRO A 447 -23.35 17.82 -19.70
N ASN A 448 -23.28 17.59 -21.02
CA ASN A 448 -23.82 16.41 -21.69
C ASN A 448 -22.80 15.30 -21.98
N GLU A 449 -21.48 15.54 -21.84
CA GLU A 449 -20.47 14.50 -22.02
C GLU A 449 -19.80 14.12 -20.69
N VAL A 450 -20.28 13.04 -20.09
CA VAL A 450 -19.69 12.46 -18.89
C VAL A 450 -18.50 11.58 -19.29
N GLU A 451 -17.33 12.17 -19.54
CA GLU A 451 -16.10 11.40 -19.76
C GLU A 451 -15.52 10.86 -18.44
N LEU A 452 -16.07 9.74 -17.96
CA LEU A 452 -15.59 9.06 -16.75
C LEU A 452 -14.24 8.35 -16.95
N TRP A 453 -14.02 7.81 -18.15
CA TRP A 453 -12.88 6.97 -18.49
C TRP A 453 -11.89 7.72 -19.38
N LYS A 454 -10.62 7.80 -18.95
CA LYS A 454 -9.54 8.44 -19.71
C LYS A 454 -8.67 7.45 -20.47
N LYS A 455 -8.67 6.17 -20.07
CA LYS A 455 -8.12 5.08 -20.89
C LYS A 455 -8.85 3.75 -20.68
N ARG A 456 -8.68 2.83 -21.64
CA ARG A 456 -9.01 1.41 -21.49
C ARG A 456 -8.08 0.78 -20.45
N SER A 457 -8.65 0.20 -19.39
CA SER A 457 -7.86 -0.56 -18.41
C SER A 457 -7.46 -1.91 -18.99
N ILE A 458 -6.14 -2.17 -19.11
CA ILE A 458 -5.63 -3.44 -19.63
C ILE A 458 -6.12 -4.65 -18.83
N PHE A 459 -6.34 -4.48 -17.52
CA PHE A 459 -6.79 -5.54 -16.62
C PHE A 459 -8.15 -6.11 -17.06
N PHE A 460 -9.06 -5.25 -17.49
CA PHE A 460 -10.39 -5.67 -17.94
C PHE A 460 -10.39 -6.41 -19.28
N PHE A 461 -9.44 -6.12 -20.16
CA PHE A 461 -9.39 -6.73 -21.51
C PHE A 461 -8.56 -8.00 -21.57
N GLU A 462 -7.50 -8.05 -20.78
CA GLU A 462 -6.50 -9.12 -20.87
C GLU A 462 -6.67 -10.20 -19.79
N LEU A 463 -7.32 -9.88 -18.67
CA LEU A 463 -7.53 -10.83 -17.57
C LEU A 463 -9.01 -11.24 -17.52
N PRO A 464 -9.38 -12.46 -17.96
CA PRO A 464 -10.77 -12.87 -18.12
C PRO A 464 -11.55 -12.93 -16.80
N TYR A 465 -10.86 -13.08 -15.67
CA TYR A 465 -11.48 -13.15 -14.36
C TYR A 465 -11.71 -11.76 -13.72
N TRP A 466 -11.11 -10.69 -14.25
CA TRP A 466 -11.05 -9.38 -13.58
C TRP A 466 -12.42 -8.71 -13.42
N GLU A 467 -13.33 -8.91 -14.38
CA GLU A 467 -14.70 -8.37 -14.29
C GLU A 467 -15.51 -9.00 -13.14
N HIS A 468 -15.12 -10.18 -12.66
CA HIS A 468 -15.82 -10.89 -11.60
C HIS A 468 -15.32 -10.54 -10.20
N ASN A 469 -14.17 -9.89 -10.08
CA ASN A 469 -13.64 -9.44 -8.79
C ASN A 469 -14.51 -8.31 -8.25
N ILE A 470 -15.08 -8.48 -7.05
CA ILE A 470 -15.94 -7.44 -6.44
C ILE A 470 -15.11 -6.25 -5.90
N LEU A 471 -13.84 -6.46 -5.58
CA LEU A 471 -12.88 -5.45 -5.13
C LEU A 471 -11.67 -5.47 -6.08
N ARG A 472 -11.62 -4.54 -7.05
CA ARG A 472 -10.56 -4.48 -8.09
C ARG A 472 -9.43 -3.52 -7.73
N HIS A 473 -9.80 -2.30 -7.37
CA HIS A 473 -8.87 -1.23 -7.08
C HIS A 473 -9.21 -0.64 -5.71
N ASN A 474 -8.32 -0.88 -4.75
CA ASN A 474 -8.41 -0.37 -3.40
C ASN A 474 -7.51 0.84 -3.24
N LEU A 475 -7.93 1.75 -2.36
CA LEU A 475 -7.10 2.88 -1.99
C LEU A 475 -6.21 2.50 -0.80
N ASP A 476 -4.95 2.94 -0.84
CA ASP A 476 -4.03 2.80 0.28
C ASP A 476 -4.49 3.69 1.44
N VAL A 477 -5.02 3.03 2.47
CA VAL A 477 -5.54 3.67 3.68
C VAL A 477 -4.42 4.39 4.41
N MET A 478 -3.22 3.84 4.50
CA MET A 478 -2.11 4.45 5.25
C MET A 478 -1.71 5.80 4.63
N HIS A 479 -1.61 5.85 3.30
CA HIS A 479 -1.30 7.10 2.59
C HIS A 479 -2.43 8.13 2.75
N ILE A 480 -3.69 7.68 2.70
CA ILE A 480 -4.86 8.54 2.90
C ILE A 480 -4.92 9.07 4.33
N GLU A 481 -4.78 8.22 5.33
CA GLU A 481 -4.82 8.57 6.75
C GLU A 481 -3.73 9.56 7.10
N LYS A 482 -2.50 9.35 6.61
CA LYS A 482 -1.41 10.31 6.76
C LYS A 482 -1.80 11.69 6.21
N ASN A 483 -2.31 11.74 4.98
CA ASN A 483 -2.73 12.99 4.35
C ASN A 483 -3.88 13.67 5.10
N VAL A 484 -4.88 12.90 5.56
CA VAL A 484 -6.01 13.42 6.35
C VAL A 484 -5.51 13.97 7.68
N TYR A 485 -4.66 13.22 8.38
CA TYR A 485 -4.05 13.61 9.64
C TYR A 485 -3.24 14.91 9.50
N GLU A 486 -2.33 14.99 8.53
CA GLU A 486 -1.52 16.18 8.29
C GLU A 486 -2.39 17.43 8.03
N ASN A 487 -3.48 17.26 7.27
CA ASN A 487 -4.42 18.35 6.99
C ASN A 487 -5.20 18.78 8.25
N ILE A 488 -5.63 17.83 9.08
CA ILE A 488 -6.33 18.11 10.35
C ILE A 488 -5.41 18.84 11.31
N ILE A 489 -4.21 18.30 11.56
CA ILE A 489 -3.22 18.88 12.48
C ILE A 489 -2.78 20.27 12.00
N GLY A 490 -2.45 20.40 10.71
CA GLY A 490 -2.08 21.69 10.12
C GLY A 490 -3.16 22.75 10.27
N THR A 491 -4.44 22.34 10.25
CA THR A 491 -5.59 23.24 10.43
C THR A 491 -5.83 23.59 11.89
N ILE A 492 -5.85 22.61 12.79
CA ILE A 492 -6.12 22.81 14.23
C ILE A 492 -5.00 23.62 14.89
N LEU A 493 -3.74 23.36 14.53
CA LEU A 493 -2.59 24.13 15.02
C LEU A 493 -2.42 25.48 14.30
N ASN A 494 -3.21 25.75 13.26
CA ASN A 494 -3.11 26.93 12.40
C ASN A 494 -1.66 27.14 11.93
N VAL A 495 -1.08 26.10 11.32
CA VAL A 495 0.27 26.14 10.77
C VAL A 495 0.24 26.88 9.43
N ASP A 496 1.07 27.90 9.30
CA ASP A 496 1.15 28.72 8.10
C ASP A 496 1.44 27.86 6.86
N GLY A 497 0.65 28.05 5.81
CA GLY A 497 0.73 27.28 4.55
C GLY A 497 0.13 25.87 4.60
N LYS A 498 -0.13 25.30 5.79
CA LYS A 498 -0.74 23.96 5.93
C LYS A 498 -2.22 24.00 6.33
N SER A 499 -2.67 25.05 7.01
CA SER A 499 -4.06 25.19 7.44
C SER A 499 -5.04 25.20 6.25
N LYS A 500 -6.09 24.39 6.35
CA LYS A 500 -7.23 24.41 5.42
C LYS A 500 -8.28 25.45 5.79
N ASP A 501 -8.15 26.08 6.95
CA ASP A 501 -8.98 27.20 7.38
C ASP A 501 -8.32 28.54 7.00
N ASN A 502 -8.57 28.99 5.78
CA ASN A 502 -7.97 30.20 5.20
C ASN A 502 -9.03 31.12 4.58
N LEU A 503 -8.63 32.33 4.19
CA LEU A 503 -9.55 33.35 3.65
C LEU A 503 -10.38 32.82 2.46
N GLN A 504 -9.75 32.11 1.53
CA GLN A 504 -10.45 31.53 0.36
C GLN A 504 -11.54 30.56 0.80
N SER A 505 -11.22 29.63 1.72
CA SER A 505 -12.21 28.70 2.26
C SER A 505 -13.36 29.41 2.98
N ARG A 506 -13.10 30.54 3.67
CA ARG A 506 -14.12 31.32 4.36
C ARG A 506 -15.01 32.11 3.40
N LEU A 507 -14.46 32.59 2.28
CA LEU A 507 -15.24 33.21 1.20
C LEU A 507 -16.12 32.16 0.49
N ASP A 508 -15.61 30.94 0.29
CA ASP A 508 -16.44 29.84 -0.24
C ASP A 508 -17.64 29.53 0.69
N LEU A 509 -17.50 29.63 2.02
CA LEU A 509 -18.63 29.50 2.94
C LEU A 509 -19.67 30.62 2.76
N VAL A 510 -19.24 31.84 2.43
CA VAL A 510 -20.14 32.97 2.11
C VAL A 510 -20.93 32.66 0.84
N ASP A 511 -20.24 32.24 -0.22
CA ASP A 511 -20.86 31.90 -1.51
C ASP A 511 -21.83 30.71 -1.38
N MET A 512 -21.47 29.74 -0.55
CA MET A 512 -22.34 28.61 -0.21
C MET A 512 -23.50 28.98 0.72
N ARG A 513 -23.49 30.19 1.31
CA ARG A 513 -24.48 30.68 2.27
C ARG A 513 -24.64 29.82 3.53
N ILE A 514 -23.55 29.16 3.94
CA ILE A 514 -23.48 28.31 5.15
C ILE A 514 -22.54 28.93 6.18
N ARG A 515 -22.66 28.52 7.44
CA ARG A 515 -21.72 28.89 8.52
C ARG A 515 -21.45 30.39 8.63
N ARG A 516 -22.52 31.19 8.76
CA ARG A 516 -22.45 32.66 8.90
C ARG A 516 -21.56 33.11 10.05
N ASP A 517 -21.47 32.30 11.11
CA ASP A 517 -20.57 32.46 12.24
C ASP A 517 -19.09 32.53 11.84
N LEU A 518 -18.71 31.93 10.71
CA LEU A 518 -17.35 31.87 10.21
C LEU A 518 -17.05 32.90 9.11
N HIS A 519 -18.01 33.70 8.66
CA HIS A 519 -17.81 34.62 7.54
C HIS A 519 -16.72 35.67 7.83
N PRO A 520 -15.83 36.00 6.88
CA PRO A 520 -14.82 37.05 7.07
C PRO A 520 -15.45 38.40 7.39
N GLN A 521 -14.85 39.15 8.31
CA GLN A 521 -15.25 40.50 8.68
C GLN A 521 -14.28 41.51 8.07
N VAL A 522 -14.79 42.46 7.26
CA VAL A 522 -13.97 43.53 6.70
C VAL A 522 -13.72 44.58 7.79
N LEU A 523 -12.45 44.81 8.10
CA LEU A 523 -12.02 45.85 9.03
C LEU A 523 -11.97 47.21 8.33
N PRO A 524 -11.99 48.33 9.08
CA PRO A 524 -11.93 49.69 8.50
C PRO A 524 -10.70 49.96 7.62
N ASN A 525 -9.62 49.19 7.80
CA ASN A 525 -8.40 49.26 7.01
C ASN A 525 -8.43 48.40 5.73
N GLY A 526 -9.59 47.84 5.38
CA GLY A 526 -9.77 46.95 4.22
C GLY A 526 -9.23 45.54 4.41
N LYS A 527 -8.64 45.20 5.56
CA LYS A 527 -8.18 43.82 5.84
C LYS A 527 -9.32 42.95 6.34
N TYR A 528 -9.22 41.65 6.09
CA TYR A 528 -10.15 40.67 6.64
C TYR A 528 -9.72 40.21 8.02
N ARG A 529 -10.68 40.17 8.95
CA ARG A 529 -10.60 39.43 10.21
C ARG A 529 -11.39 38.13 10.05
N LEU A 530 -10.76 37.00 10.34
CA LEU A 530 -11.43 35.70 10.35
C LEU A 530 -11.93 35.41 11.78
N PRO A 531 -13.24 35.16 11.98
CA PRO A 531 -13.75 34.70 13.28
C PRO A 531 -13.11 33.36 13.67
N PRO A 532 -12.77 33.14 14.95
CA PRO A 532 -12.22 31.87 15.41
C PRO A 532 -13.22 30.73 15.17
N SER A 533 -12.73 29.62 14.66
CA SER A 533 -13.51 28.40 14.49
C SER A 533 -13.66 27.65 15.82
N ILE A 534 -14.59 26.69 15.88
CA ILE A 534 -14.80 25.84 17.07
C ILE A 534 -13.59 24.99 17.47
N PHE A 535 -12.66 24.78 16.54
CA PHE A 535 -11.43 24.00 16.72
C PHE A 535 -10.19 24.89 16.85
N SER A 536 -10.35 26.22 16.86
CA SER A 536 -9.24 27.15 17.04
C SER A 536 -8.71 27.07 18.47
N MET A 537 -7.44 26.69 18.61
CA MET A 537 -6.77 26.61 19.92
C MET A 537 -6.02 27.90 20.25
N SER A 538 -6.13 28.34 21.50
CA SER A 538 -5.26 29.36 22.09
C SER A 538 -3.81 28.85 22.16
N LYS A 539 -2.85 29.76 22.35
CA LYS A 539 -1.43 29.38 22.49
C LYS A 539 -1.20 28.36 23.60
N LYS A 540 -1.87 28.54 24.76
CA LYS A 540 -1.79 27.62 25.89
C LYS A 540 -2.34 26.24 25.55
N GLU A 541 -3.46 26.16 24.84
CA GLU A 541 -4.04 24.88 24.40
C GLU A 541 -3.15 24.18 23.39
N LYS A 542 -2.51 24.92 22.47
CA LYS A 542 -1.51 24.37 21.55
C LYS A 542 -0.30 23.79 22.29
N GLU A 543 0.21 24.49 23.30
CA GLU A 543 1.32 24.00 24.13
C GLU A 543 0.95 22.68 24.83
N VAL A 544 -0.25 22.60 25.43
CA VAL A 544 -0.75 21.37 26.05
C VAL A 544 -0.91 20.24 25.04
N PHE A 545 -1.50 20.53 23.87
CA PHE A 545 -1.67 19.54 22.81
C PHE A 545 -0.31 18.97 22.34
N CYS A 546 0.67 19.84 22.09
CA CYS A 546 2.01 19.41 21.67
C CYS A 546 2.74 18.64 22.78
N MET A 547 2.54 18.97 24.06
CA MET A 547 3.08 18.18 25.17
C MET A 547 2.49 16.76 25.19
N VAL A 548 1.18 16.62 25.00
CA VAL A 548 0.55 15.29 24.91
C VAL A 548 1.13 14.47 23.76
N LEU A 549 1.31 15.07 22.58
CA LEU A 549 1.90 14.37 21.43
C LEU A 549 3.37 14.01 21.66
N LYS A 550 4.12 14.82 22.41
CA LYS A 550 5.52 14.53 22.76
C LYS A 550 5.63 13.38 23.76
N ASP A 551 4.71 13.32 24.72
CA ASP A 551 4.78 12.39 25.85
C ASP A 551 4.07 11.05 25.56
N ILE A 552 3.30 10.95 24.47
CA ILE A 552 2.60 9.72 24.11
C ILE A 552 3.61 8.61 23.80
N LYS A 553 3.43 7.46 24.45
CA LYS A 553 4.15 6.24 24.13
C LYS A 553 3.21 5.31 23.38
N VAL A 554 3.51 5.08 22.11
CA VAL A 554 2.82 4.09 21.30
C VAL A 554 3.64 2.80 21.27
N PRO A 555 3.01 1.63 21.08
CA PRO A 555 3.77 0.42 20.81
C PRO A 555 4.53 0.57 19.48
N ASP A 556 5.60 -0.20 19.33
CA ASP A 556 6.47 -0.13 18.16
C ASP A 556 5.68 -0.39 16.85
N ALA A 557 6.07 0.28 15.76
CA ALA A 557 5.40 0.26 14.45
C ALA A 557 3.95 0.78 14.38
N TYR A 558 3.37 1.37 15.44
CA TYR A 558 2.00 1.94 15.40
C TYR A 558 1.91 3.44 15.14
N ALA A 559 3.03 4.17 15.17
CA ALA A 559 3.07 5.56 14.73
C ALA A 559 4.32 5.81 13.90
N SER A 560 4.14 6.44 12.74
CA SER A 560 5.24 7.06 11.99
C SER A 560 5.66 8.37 12.67
N ASN A 561 6.92 8.78 12.49
CA ASN A 561 7.49 10.03 13.02
C ASN A 561 6.48 11.19 13.14
N ILE A 562 6.09 11.52 14.38
CA ILE A 562 5.43 12.78 14.73
C ILE A 562 6.56 13.75 15.06
N SER A 563 7.26 14.22 14.02
CA SER A 563 8.42 15.13 14.13
C SER A 563 8.05 16.58 13.86
#